data_AF-A0A813AW21-F1
#
_entry.id   AF-A0A813AW21-F1
#
_cell.length_a   1.000
_cell.length_b   1.000
_cell.length_c   1.000
_cell.angle_alpha   90.00
_cell.angle_beta   90.00
_cell.angle_gamma   90.00
#
_symmetry.space_group_name_H-M   'P 1'
#
loop_
_entity.id
_entity.type
_entity.pdbx_description
1 polymer ?
#
loop_
_entity_poly.entity_id
_entity_poly.type
_entity_poly.pdbx_seq_one_letter_code
_entity_poly.pdbx_strand_id
1 'polypeptide(L)'
;MAEEVPATPPPKKGRRRRVADLSGLAQAWEQEKDVRKAARKRKCLLQWKDPTKVGLIGFSSIKDNWKVLLHLISIYCPDSPPSKTVPVDDVKPQVEKFYEEIDVTPKSGLVHCESHSLKMFITFLNRRHDGSSRKDNRLRALFDELAKHWPPKPRSKKCLVSDEDEREAEEDDVEAWVWV
;
A
#
# COMPACT_ATOMS: atom_id res chain seq x y z
N MET A 1 -19.40 57.01 -1.53
CA MET A 1 -18.21 56.34 -0.97
C MET A 1 -18.22 54.93 -1.49
N ALA A 2 -17.33 54.60 -2.44
CA ALA A 2 -17.26 53.27 -3.03
C ALA A 2 -16.24 52.45 -2.25
N GLU A 3 -16.68 51.32 -1.70
CA GLU A 3 -15.88 50.38 -0.92
C GLU A 3 -15.04 49.55 -1.89
N GLU A 4 -13.72 49.77 -1.93
CA GLU A 4 -12.81 48.96 -2.75
C GLU A 4 -12.75 47.54 -2.21
N VAL A 5 -13.30 46.58 -2.97
CA VAL A 5 -13.20 45.16 -2.68
C VAL A 5 -11.75 44.71 -2.91
N PRO A 6 -11.04 44.19 -1.89
CA PRO A 6 -9.64 43.81 -2.03
C PRO A 6 -9.49 42.65 -3.02
N ALA A 7 -8.62 42.84 -4.02
CA ALA A 7 -8.33 41.87 -5.06
C ALA A 7 -7.81 40.55 -4.46
N THR A 8 -8.48 39.45 -4.77
CA THR A 8 -8.06 38.10 -4.38
C THR A 8 -6.70 37.77 -5.01
N PRO A 9 -5.71 37.30 -4.23
CA PRO A 9 -4.40 36.96 -4.77
C PRO A 9 -4.52 35.84 -5.81
N PRO A 10 -3.78 35.92 -6.93
CA PRO A 10 -3.84 34.91 -7.98
C PRO A 10 -3.40 33.54 -7.44
N PRO A 11 -4.06 32.45 -7.85
CA PRO A 11 -3.70 31.11 -7.41
C PRO A 11 -2.25 30.82 -7.82
N LYS A 12 -1.40 30.54 -6.85
CA LYS A 12 0.00 30.16 -7.08
C LYS A 12 0.01 28.94 -8.01
N LYS A 13 0.39 29.14 -9.27
CA LYS A 13 0.65 28.07 -10.26
C LYS A 13 1.90 27.29 -9.85
N GLY A 14 1.84 26.56 -8.74
CA GLY A 14 2.81 25.52 -8.45
C GLY A 14 2.72 24.50 -9.57
N ARG A 15 3.84 24.22 -10.26
CA ARG A 15 3.97 23.06 -11.15
C ARG A 15 3.54 21.83 -10.35
N ARG A 16 2.26 21.42 -10.47
CA ARG A 16 1.81 20.12 -10.01
C ARG A 16 2.62 19.12 -10.84
N ARG A 17 3.68 18.56 -10.23
CA ARG A 17 4.40 17.43 -10.83
C ARG A 17 3.34 16.41 -11.21
N ARG A 18 3.40 15.91 -12.45
CA ARG A 18 2.50 14.85 -12.93
C ARG A 18 2.53 13.73 -11.89
N VAL A 19 1.36 13.45 -11.35
CA VAL A 19 1.16 12.35 -10.43
C VAL A 19 1.14 11.10 -11.31
N ALA A 20 1.75 10.01 -10.82
CA ALA A 20 1.77 8.75 -11.56
C ALA A 20 0.34 8.34 -11.88
N ASP A 21 0.08 7.99 -13.14
CA ASP A 21 -1.26 7.55 -13.54
C ASP A 21 -1.48 6.13 -13.03
N LEU A 22 -2.54 5.94 -12.26
CA LEU A 22 -2.97 4.62 -11.76
C LEU A 22 -4.03 3.99 -12.65
N SER A 23 -4.25 4.53 -13.86
CA SER A 23 -5.16 3.94 -14.83
C SER A 23 -4.75 2.49 -15.15
N GLY A 24 -5.75 1.61 -15.17
CA GLY A 24 -5.55 0.18 -15.41
C GLY A 24 -5.27 -0.66 -14.15
N LEU A 25 -5.09 -0.05 -12.97
CA LEU A 25 -4.89 -0.80 -11.72
C LEU A 25 -6.07 -1.71 -11.39
N ALA A 26 -7.31 -1.21 -11.54
CA ALA A 26 -8.52 -2.02 -11.35
C ALA A 26 -8.53 -3.24 -12.29
N GLN A 27 -8.18 -3.04 -13.56
CA GLN A 27 -8.14 -4.09 -14.57
C GLN A 27 -7.04 -5.12 -14.28
N ALA A 28 -5.88 -4.68 -13.78
CA ALA A 28 -4.80 -5.57 -13.37
C ALA A 28 -5.25 -6.48 -12.20
N TRP A 29 -5.96 -5.93 -11.21
CA TRP A 29 -6.55 -6.70 -10.13
C TRP A 29 -7.65 -7.64 -10.61
N GLU A 30 -8.50 -7.22 -11.55
CA GLU A 30 -9.54 -8.05 -12.16
C GLU A 30 -8.91 -9.26 -12.85
N GLN A 31 -7.87 -9.07 -13.67
CA GLN A 31 -7.20 -10.14 -14.40
C GLN A 31 -6.55 -11.18 -13.46
N GLU A 32 -6.16 -10.79 -12.25
CA GLU A 32 -5.56 -11.68 -11.26
C GLU A 32 -6.62 -12.54 -10.55
N LYS A 33 -6.74 -13.81 -10.96
CA LYS A 33 -7.73 -14.77 -10.46
C LYS A 33 -7.76 -14.88 -8.92
N ASP A 34 -6.59 -14.86 -8.28
CA ASP A 34 -6.50 -15.01 -6.82
C ASP A 34 -6.98 -13.77 -6.07
N VAL A 35 -6.69 -12.57 -6.59
CA VAL A 35 -7.19 -11.31 -6.04
C VAL A 35 -8.72 -11.27 -6.16
N ARG A 36 -9.24 -11.62 -7.34
CA ARG A 36 -10.69 -11.71 -7.58
C ARG A 36 -11.39 -12.69 -6.65
N LYS A 37 -10.85 -13.90 -6.52
CA LYS A 37 -11.38 -14.96 -5.63
C LYS A 37 -11.36 -14.52 -4.17
N ALA A 38 -10.26 -13.90 -3.73
CA ALA A 38 -10.14 -13.38 -2.37
C ALA A 38 -11.16 -12.25 -2.11
N ALA A 39 -11.26 -11.29 -3.03
CA ALA A 39 -12.18 -10.16 -2.92
C ALA A 39 -13.64 -10.60 -2.85
N ARG A 40 -14.07 -11.54 -3.71
CA ARG A 40 -15.44 -12.10 -3.67
C ARG A 40 -15.72 -12.86 -2.39
N LYS A 41 -14.77 -13.68 -1.93
CA LYS A 41 -14.93 -14.47 -0.71
C LYS A 41 -15.03 -13.59 0.54
N ARG A 42 -14.20 -12.56 0.63
CA ARG A 42 -14.03 -11.75 1.84
C ARG A 42 -14.85 -10.46 1.84
N LYS A 43 -15.31 -10.02 0.66
CA LYS A 43 -15.92 -8.70 0.42
C LYS A 43 -14.97 -7.55 0.80
N CYS A 44 -13.66 -7.80 0.73
CA CYS A 44 -12.58 -6.84 0.98
C CYS A 44 -11.40 -7.15 0.04
N LEU A 45 -10.77 -6.13 -0.51
CA LEU A 45 -9.59 -6.21 -1.36
C LEU A 45 -8.37 -6.54 -0.51
N LEU A 46 -8.26 -5.92 0.67
CA LEU A 46 -7.18 -6.16 1.63
C LEU A 46 -7.65 -7.05 2.78
N GLN A 47 -6.82 -8.02 3.15
CA GLN A 47 -7.01 -8.87 4.32
C GLN A 47 -6.15 -8.41 5.49
N TRP A 48 -6.76 -8.42 6.66
CA TRP A 48 -6.09 -8.25 7.94
C TRP A 48 -6.34 -9.49 8.79
N LYS A 49 -5.33 -9.98 9.52
CA LYS A 49 -5.50 -11.10 10.45
C LYS A 49 -6.48 -10.75 11.57
N ASP A 50 -6.37 -9.52 12.06
CA ASP A 50 -7.18 -8.97 13.14
C ASP A 50 -7.82 -7.66 12.67
N PRO A 51 -9.16 -7.51 12.76
CA PRO A 51 -9.86 -6.27 12.46
C PRO A 51 -9.38 -5.07 13.30
N THR A 52 -8.84 -5.29 14.50
CA THR A 52 -8.30 -4.22 15.36
C THR A 52 -6.95 -3.69 14.85
N LYS A 53 -6.23 -4.51 14.07
CA LYS A 53 -4.92 -4.17 13.50
C LYS A 53 -5.03 -3.56 12.10
N VAL A 54 -6.22 -3.11 11.68
CA VAL A 54 -6.41 -2.42 10.39
C VAL A 54 -5.58 -1.13 10.37
N GLY A 55 -4.68 -1.04 9.39
CA GLY A 55 -3.72 0.07 9.27
C GLY A 55 -2.36 -0.17 9.93
N LEU A 56 -2.22 -1.22 10.75
CA LEU A 56 -0.93 -1.64 11.31
C LEU A 56 -0.25 -2.64 10.36
N ILE A 57 0.73 -2.16 9.61
CA ILE A 57 1.41 -2.96 8.60
C ILE A 57 2.54 -3.77 9.22
N GLY A 58 2.32 -5.08 9.30
CA GLY A 58 3.33 -6.09 9.59
C GLY A 58 3.64 -6.98 8.39
N PHE A 59 4.65 -7.85 8.52
CA PHE A 59 5.02 -8.78 7.45
C PHE A 59 3.92 -9.78 7.13
N SER A 60 3.18 -10.23 8.15
CA SER A 60 2.01 -11.08 7.98
C SER A 60 0.97 -10.42 7.05
N SER A 61 0.57 -9.17 7.33
CA SER A 61 -0.36 -8.42 6.48
C SER A 61 0.19 -8.21 5.06
N ILE A 62 1.50 -8.00 4.88
CA ILE A 62 2.09 -7.89 3.53
C ILE A 62 1.96 -9.22 2.78
N LYS A 63 2.27 -10.35 3.44
CA LYS A 63 2.21 -11.69 2.84
C LYS A 63 0.81 -12.09 2.42
N ASP A 64 -0.22 -11.62 3.13
CA ASP A 64 -1.62 -11.90 2.80
C ASP A 64 -2.12 -11.04 1.63
N ASN A 65 -1.53 -9.85 1.46
CA ASN A 65 -1.95 -8.86 0.45
C ASN A 65 -0.97 -8.73 -0.72
N TRP A 66 0.05 -9.59 -0.81
CA TRP A 66 1.19 -9.38 -1.70
C TRP A 66 0.83 -9.23 -3.18
N LYS A 67 -0.20 -9.92 -3.69
CA LYS A 67 -0.61 -9.79 -5.10
C LYS A 67 -1.19 -8.43 -5.42
N VAL A 68 -2.02 -7.90 -4.53
CA VAL A 68 -2.60 -6.54 -4.67
C VAL A 68 -1.48 -5.51 -4.68
N LEU A 69 -0.52 -5.67 -3.76
CA LEU A 69 0.65 -4.80 -3.66
C LEU A 69 1.59 -4.91 -4.87
N LEU A 70 1.77 -6.11 -5.42
CA LEU A 70 2.63 -6.34 -6.58
C LEU A 70 2.13 -5.56 -7.80
N HIS A 71 0.83 -5.65 -8.10
CA HIS A 71 0.21 -4.89 -9.20
C HIS A 71 0.22 -3.39 -8.96
N LEU A 72 0.09 -2.95 -7.70
CA LEU A 72 0.22 -1.53 -7.37
C LEU A 72 1.66 -1.02 -7.61
N ILE A 73 2.67 -1.78 -7.20
CA ILE A 73 4.09 -1.43 -7.38
C ILE A 73 4.43 -1.34 -8.87
N SER A 74 4.04 -2.35 -9.66
CA SER A 74 4.39 -2.42 -11.08
C SER A 74 3.82 -1.26 -11.90
N ILE A 75 2.67 -0.71 -11.50
CA ILE A 75 2.04 0.44 -12.18
C ILE A 75 2.55 1.77 -11.60
N TYR A 76 2.64 1.91 -10.28
CA TYR A 76 2.94 3.19 -9.64
C TYR A 76 4.44 3.54 -9.65
N CYS A 77 5.31 2.57 -9.37
CA CYS A 77 6.73 2.82 -9.16
C CYS A 77 7.52 3.30 -10.40
N PRO A 78 7.20 2.90 -11.65
CA PRO A 78 7.87 3.43 -12.84
C PRO A 78 7.82 4.96 -12.96
N ASP A 79 6.68 5.57 -12.64
CA ASP A 79 6.44 7.01 -12.86
C ASP A 79 6.58 7.85 -11.57
N SER A 80 6.60 7.20 -10.41
CA SER A 80 6.74 7.89 -9.12
C SER A 80 8.18 7.87 -8.59
N PRO A 81 8.69 8.97 -8.02
CA PRO A 81 9.94 8.94 -7.28
C PRO A 81 9.81 8.14 -5.96
N PRO A 82 10.91 7.54 -5.44
CA PRO A 82 10.90 6.79 -4.18
C PRO A 82 10.53 7.64 -2.96
N SER A 83 10.66 8.96 -3.03
CA SER A 83 10.32 9.84 -1.90
C SER A 83 8.82 10.11 -1.76
N LYS A 84 8.00 9.65 -2.72
CA LYS A 84 6.57 9.93 -2.74
C LYS A 84 5.72 8.71 -2.42
N THR A 85 4.69 8.96 -1.63
CA THR A 85 3.68 7.98 -1.27
C THR A 85 2.56 7.99 -2.30
N VAL A 86 1.93 6.83 -2.52
CA VAL A 86 0.77 6.72 -3.39
C VAL A 86 -0.33 7.69 -2.91
N PRO A 87 -0.87 8.54 -3.80
CA PRO A 87 -1.98 9.43 -3.48
C PRO A 87 -3.27 8.62 -3.31
N VAL A 88 -3.95 8.81 -2.16
CA VAL A 88 -5.19 8.09 -1.84
C VAL A 88 -6.31 8.42 -2.82
N ASP A 89 -6.35 9.68 -3.28
CA ASP A 89 -7.40 10.18 -4.19
C ASP A 89 -7.37 9.50 -5.57
N ASP A 90 -6.21 9.01 -6.02
CA ASP A 90 -6.07 8.32 -7.31
C ASP A 90 -6.29 6.80 -7.16
N VAL A 91 -6.03 6.24 -5.97
CA VAL A 91 -6.27 4.81 -5.68
C VAL A 91 -7.75 4.53 -5.46
N LYS A 92 -8.44 5.44 -4.76
CA LYS A 92 -9.86 5.29 -4.41
C LYS A 92 -10.76 4.95 -5.62
N PRO A 93 -10.73 5.69 -6.75
CA PRO A 93 -11.56 5.35 -7.90
C PRO A 93 -11.17 4.00 -8.53
N GLN A 94 -9.91 3.55 -8.42
CA GLN A 94 -9.51 2.22 -8.90
C GLN A 94 -10.07 1.10 -8.02
N VAL A 95 -10.13 1.31 -6.70
CA VAL A 95 -10.76 0.36 -5.77
C VAL A 95 -12.26 0.29 -6.02
N GLU A 96 -12.93 1.42 -6.20
CA GLU A 96 -14.37 1.49 -6.54
C GLU A 96 -14.65 0.77 -7.86
N LYS A 97 -13.89 1.09 -8.91
CA LYS A 97 -14.02 0.44 -10.22
C LYS A 97 -13.79 -1.06 -10.16
N PHE A 98 -12.80 -1.52 -9.40
CA PHE A 98 -12.56 -2.95 -9.21
C PHE A 98 -13.78 -3.65 -8.59
N TYR A 99 -14.41 -3.05 -7.59
CA TYR A 99 -15.62 -3.59 -6.96
C TYR A 99 -16.82 -3.64 -7.91
N GLU A 100 -16.98 -2.63 -8.77
CA GLU A 100 -17.98 -2.61 -9.83
C GLU A 100 -17.74 -3.75 -10.84
N GLU A 101 -16.50 -3.98 -11.26
CA GLU A 101 -16.15 -5.03 -12.23
C GLU A 101 -16.37 -6.45 -11.69
N ILE A 102 -16.09 -6.71 -10.40
CA ILE A 102 -16.31 -8.03 -9.79
C ILE A 102 -17.75 -8.29 -9.35
N ASP A 103 -18.63 -7.29 -9.46
CA ASP A 103 -20.02 -7.28 -8.97
C ASP A 103 -20.12 -7.58 -7.46
N VAL A 104 -19.34 -6.85 -6.65
CA VAL A 104 -19.34 -6.98 -5.18
C VAL A 104 -19.55 -5.61 -4.56
N THR A 105 -20.62 -5.45 -3.78
CA THR A 105 -20.84 -4.22 -3.01
C THR A 105 -19.88 -4.15 -1.82
N PRO A 106 -18.95 -3.18 -1.78
CA PRO A 106 -18.07 -3.00 -0.63
C PRO A 106 -18.86 -2.43 0.56
N LYS A 107 -18.38 -2.70 1.77
CA LYS A 107 -18.93 -2.05 2.96
C LYS A 107 -18.63 -0.55 2.93
N SER A 108 -19.56 0.27 3.42
CA SER A 108 -19.33 1.72 3.54
C SER A 108 -18.07 2.02 4.34
N GLY A 109 -17.25 2.95 3.85
CA GLY A 109 -15.96 3.32 4.45
C GLY A 109 -14.78 2.39 4.14
N LEU A 110 -15.02 1.17 3.65
CA LEU A 110 -13.97 0.19 3.38
C LEU A 110 -13.05 0.66 2.24
N VAL A 111 -13.61 1.20 1.17
CA VAL A 111 -12.85 1.73 0.02
C VAL A 111 -11.79 2.76 0.45
N HIS A 112 -12.17 3.68 1.34
CA HIS A 112 -11.25 4.70 1.83
C HIS A 112 -10.15 4.09 2.71
N CYS A 113 -10.54 3.17 3.60
CA CYS A 113 -9.61 2.45 4.47
C CYS A 113 -8.58 1.65 3.64
N GLU A 114 -9.03 0.95 2.61
CA GLU A 114 -8.16 0.17 1.73
C GLU A 114 -7.20 1.05 0.94
N SER A 115 -7.69 2.15 0.39
CA SER A 115 -6.87 3.12 -0.33
C SER A 115 -5.78 3.72 0.57
N HIS A 116 -6.13 4.05 1.81
CA HIS A 116 -5.17 4.52 2.81
C HIS A 116 -4.14 3.44 3.18
N SER A 117 -4.60 2.21 3.36
CA SER A 117 -3.75 1.06 3.68
C SER A 117 -2.74 0.76 2.58
N LEU A 118 -3.16 0.80 1.31
CA LEU A 118 -2.28 0.63 0.15
C LEU A 118 -1.14 1.66 0.14
N LYS A 119 -1.47 2.94 0.37
CA LYS A 119 -0.46 4.00 0.52
C LYS A 119 0.55 3.66 1.62
N MET A 120 0.06 3.20 2.77
CA MET A 120 0.91 2.88 3.91
C MET A 120 1.78 1.65 3.61
N PHE A 121 1.28 0.63 2.91
CA PHE A 121 2.06 -0.55 2.49
C PHE A 121 3.25 -0.18 1.61
N ILE A 122 3.03 0.64 0.59
CA ILE A 122 4.12 1.11 -0.29
C ILE A 122 5.15 1.91 0.49
N THR A 123 4.68 2.76 1.41
CA THR A 123 5.57 3.53 2.30
C THR A 123 6.42 2.61 3.17
N PHE A 124 5.83 1.56 3.73
CA PHE A 124 6.53 0.55 4.52
C PHE A 124 7.57 -0.21 3.69
N LEU A 125 7.18 -0.71 2.52
CA LEU A 125 8.08 -1.44 1.61
C LEU A 125 9.27 -0.59 1.19
N ASN A 126 9.04 0.65 0.78
CA ASN A 126 10.11 1.57 0.42
C ASN A 126 11.08 1.88 1.58
N ARG A 127 10.60 1.88 2.83
CA ARG A 127 11.48 2.06 4.00
C ARG A 127 12.28 0.81 4.34
N ARG A 128 11.75 -0.38 4.06
CA ARG A 128 12.33 -1.68 4.46
C ARG A 128 12.88 -2.53 3.31
N HIS A 129 12.92 -2.03 2.07
CA HIS A 129 13.64 -2.67 0.96
C HIS A 129 15.15 -2.43 1.10
N ASP A 130 15.72 -2.91 2.20
CA ASP A 130 17.13 -3.30 2.17
C ASP A 130 17.23 -4.58 1.35
N GLY A 131 18.35 -4.78 0.64
CA GLY A 131 18.64 -6.02 -0.08
C GLY A 131 18.85 -7.22 0.86
N SER A 132 18.06 -7.35 1.93
CA SER A 132 18.10 -8.43 2.89
C SER A 132 17.76 -9.76 2.20
N SER A 133 18.51 -10.80 2.53
CA SER A 133 18.31 -12.17 2.06
C SER A 133 17.05 -12.77 2.71
N ARG A 134 15.88 -12.35 2.24
CA ARG A 134 14.61 -12.81 2.81
C ARG A 134 14.31 -14.23 2.34
N LYS A 135 13.97 -15.10 3.29
CA LYS A 135 13.57 -16.51 3.03
C LYS A 135 12.19 -16.62 2.36
N ASP A 136 11.35 -15.60 2.46
CA ASP A 136 9.97 -15.63 1.94
C ASP A 136 9.90 -15.20 0.47
N ASN A 137 9.48 -16.13 -0.39
CA ASN A 137 9.38 -15.91 -1.84
C ASN A 137 8.39 -14.78 -2.21
N ARG A 138 7.33 -14.55 -1.43
CA ARG A 138 6.33 -13.51 -1.73
C ARG A 138 6.86 -12.13 -1.43
N LEU A 139 7.50 -11.97 -0.27
CA LEU A 139 8.17 -10.72 0.09
C LEU A 139 9.31 -10.43 -0.87
N ARG A 140 10.08 -11.45 -1.23
CA ARG A 140 11.15 -11.33 -2.22
C ARG A 140 10.61 -10.82 -3.56
N ALA A 141 9.51 -11.36 -4.08
CA ALA A 141 8.90 -10.88 -5.32
C ALA A 141 8.50 -9.39 -5.25
N LEU A 142 7.92 -8.93 -4.13
CA LEU A 142 7.58 -7.52 -3.94
C LEU A 142 8.82 -6.62 -3.94
N PHE A 143 9.88 -7.02 -3.23
CA PHE A 143 11.11 -6.26 -3.15
C PHE A 143 11.89 -6.28 -4.46
N ASP A 144 11.91 -7.41 -5.16
CA ASP A 144 12.51 -7.54 -6.49
C ASP A 144 11.80 -6.61 -7.49
N GLU A 145 10.46 -6.56 -7.46
CA GLU A 145 9.69 -5.64 -8.30
C GLU A 145 9.98 -4.18 -7.93
N LEU A 146 10.01 -3.85 -6.64
CA LEU A 146 10.31 -2.50 -6.18
C LEU A 146 11.72 -2.07 -6.58
N ALA A 147 12.70 -2.98 -6.46
CA ALA A 147 14.10 -2.72 -6.76
C ALA A 147 14.37 -2.45 -8.25
N LYS A 148 13.49 -2.92 -9.16
CA LYS A 148 13.57 -2.56 -10.59
C LYS A 148 13.41 -1.06 -10.83
N HIS A 149 12.63 -0.39 -9.98
CA HIS A 149 12.27 1.02 -10.16
C HIS A 149 12.98 1.92 -9.14
N TRP A 150 13.04 1.49 -7.88
CA TRP A 150 13.58 2.24 -6.77
C TRP A 150 14.78 1.49 -6.18
N PRO A 151 16.01 1.94 -6.45
CA PRO A 151 17.18 1.27 -5.92
C PRO A 151 17.19 1.36 -4.38
N PRO A 152 17.63 0.29 -3.69
CA PRO A 152 17.73 0.25 -2.24
C PRO A 152 18.57 1.39 -1.72
N LYS A 153 18.02 2.13 -0.75
CA LYS A 153 18.79 3.18 -0.08
C LYS A 153 19.90 2.53 0.74
N PRO A 154 21.17 2.96 0.58
CA PRO A 154 22.24 2.48 1.45
C PRO A 154 21.90 2.84 2.90
N ARG A 155 21.66 1.84 3.75
CA ARG A 155 21.40 2.07 5.18
C ARG A 155 22.66 2.69 5.79
N SER A 156 22.50 3.83 6.45
CA SER A 156 23.51 4.33 7.39
C SER A 156 23.64 3.31 8.54
N LYS A 157 24.85 2.83 8.82
CA LYS A 157 25.16 1.80 9.85
C LYS A 157 24.65 2.14 11.27
N LYS A 158 24.12 3.34 11.52
CA LYS A 158 23.61 3.79 12.83
C LYS A 158 22.22 3.29 13.21
N CYS A 159 21.48 2.62 12.32
CA CYS A 159 20.14 2.08 12.58
C CYS A 159 20.11 0.55 12.56
N LEU A 160 21.10 -0.09 13.19
CA LEU A 160 21.05 -1.51 13.56
C LEU A 160 20.43 -1.60 14.96
N VAL A 161 19.11 -1.44 15.04
CA VAL A 161 18.35 -2.18 16.04
C VAL A 161 18.18 -3.55 15.42
N SER A 162 18.67 -4.57 16.09
CA SER A 162 18.78 -5.92 15.56
C SER A 162 17.40 -6.44 15.16
N ASP A 163 17.25 -6.94 13.92
CA ASP A 163 16.02 -7.60 13.46
C ASP A 163 15.66 -8.85 14.31
N GLU A 164 16.53 -9.27 15.23
CA GLU A 164 16.30 -10.32 16.22
C GLU A 164 15.29 -9.88 17.31
N ASP A 165 15.31 -8.62 17.75
CA ASP A 165 14.39 -8.13 18.80
C ASP A 165 12.93 -8.00 18.28
N GLU A 166 12.72 -7.79 16.97
CA GLU A 166 11.36 -7.77 16.38
C GLU A 166 10.80 -9.18 16.15
N ARG A 167 11.65 -10.23 16.12
CA ARG A 167 11.20 -11.61 15.87
C ARG A 167 10.62 -12.27 17.12
N GLU A 168 11.19 -11.98 18.29
CA GLU A 168 10.64 -12.40 19.59
C GLU A 168 9.24 -11.77 19.83
N ALA A 169 9.02 -10.52 19.41
CA ALA A 169 7.72 -9.86 19.52
C ALA A 169 6.62 -10.47 18.61
N GLU A 170 6.97 -11.17 17.52
CA GLU A 170 5.99 -11.90 16.69
C GLU A 170 5.68 -13.31 17.25
N GLU A 171 6.57 -13.91 18.04
CA GLU A 171 6.37 -15.23 18.67
C GLU A 171 5.55 -15.13 19.97
N ASP A 172 5.74 -14.09 20.79
CA ASP A 172 4.99 -13.88 22.03
C ASP A 172 3.47 -13.63 21.82
N ASP A 173 3.06 -13.09 20.66
CA ASP A 173 1.64 -12.82 20.35
C ASP A 173 0.87 -14.08 19.88
N VAL A 174 1.58 -15.20 19.64
CA VAL A 174 0.95 -16.49 19.27
C VAL A 174 0.74 -17.39 20.49
N GLU A 175 1.57 -17.26 21.53
CA GLU A 175 1.50 -18.14 22.71
C GLU A 175 0.50 -17.66 23.77
N ALA A 176 0.04 -16.40 23.72
CA ALA A 176 -0.88 -15.83 24.71
C ALA A 176 -2.36 -16.27 24.58
N TRP A 177 -2.73 -17.10 23.60
CA TRP A 177 -4.13 -17.45 23.32
C TRP A 177 -4.49 -18.94 23.52
N VAL A 178 -3.61 -19.75 24.12
CA VAL A 178 -3.87 -21.17 24.41
C VAL A 178 -4.24 -21.39 25.89
N TRP A 179 -4.95 -20.47 26.54
CA TRP A 179 -5.59 -20.74 27.83
C TRP A 179 -6.77 -19.80 28.06
N VAL A 180 -7.97 -20.13 27.55
CA VAL A 180 -9.30 -20.08 28.23
C VAL A 180 -10.29 -20.89 27.41
#